data_AF-M0ZQ07-F1
#
_entry.id   AF-M0ZQ07-F1
#
_cell.length_a   1.000
_cell.length_b   1.000
_cell.length_c   1.000
_cell.angle_alpha   90.00
_cell.angle_beta   90.00
_cell.angle_gamma   90.00
#
_symmetry.space_group_name_H-M   'P 1'
#
loop_
_entity.id
_entity.type
_entity.pdbx_description
1 polymer ?
#
loop_
_entity_poly.entity_id
_entity_poly.type
_entity_poly.pdbx_seq_one_letter_code
_entity_poly.pdbx_strand_id
1 'polypeptide(L)'
;MGMRSTLPLPSWKVVSTQVLFYFILEDFVFYWGHRVLHTKWLYKHVHSVHHEYATPFGLTSEYAHPAEILFLGFATVIGPAITGPHLITLYLWISLRILETVEAHSGYHFPWSPSNFLPLYGGSDFHDYHHRLLYTKSGNYSSTFVYMDWLFGTDKGYRKLKMLKEQECNKAM
;
A
#
# COMPACT_ATOMS: atom_id res chain seq x y z
N MET A 1 -7.28 -15.82 23.28
CA MET A 1 -6.83 -15.10 22.08
C MET A 1 -5.33 -15.29 21.97
N GLY A 2 -4.83 -15.74 20.83
CA GLY A 2 -3.42 -16.08 20.64
C GLY A 2 -3.21 -16.88 19.37
N MET A 3 -2.01 -16.72 18.77
CA MET A 3 -1.64 -17.45 17.56
C MET A 3 -1.63 -18.95 17.82
N ARG A 4 -2.03 -19.74 16.82
CA ARG A 4 -1.99 -21.20 16.87
C ARG A 4 -0.87 -21.73 15.99
N SER A 5 -0.15 -22.75 16.45
CA SER A 5 0.91 -23.42 15.67
C SER A 5 0.74 -24.94 15.58
N THR A 6 -0.29 -25.48 16.23
CA THR A 6 -0.55 -26.92 16.28
C THR A 6 -1.40 -27.39 15.11
N LEU A 7 -1.24 -28.65 14.73
CA LEU A 7 -2.12 -29.31 13.79
C LEU A 7 -3.56 -29.47 14.34
N PRO A 8 -4.57 -29.60 13.45
CA PRO A 8 -4.47 -29.55 11.98
C PRO A 8 -4.26 -28.12 11.45
N LEU A 9 -3.65 -28.01 10.25
CA LEU A 9 -3.51 -26.73 9.56
C LEU A 9 -4.89 -26.11 9.24
N PRO A 10 -5.00 -24.77 9.16
CA PRO A 10 -6.23 -24.13 8.77
C PRO A 10 -6.62 -24.52 7.33
N SER A 11 -7.90 -24.72 7.08
CA SER A 11 -8.40 -24.90 5.71
C SER A 11 -8.14 -23.65 4.87
N TRP A 12 -7.98 -23.83 3.55
CA TRP A 12 -7.82 -22.70 2.63
C TRP A 12 -8.95 -21.68 2.72
N LYS A 13 -10.18 -22.10 3.02
CA LYS A 13 -11.30 -21.19 3.27
C LYS A 13 -11.01 -20.22 4.41
N VAL A 14 -10.46 -20.72 5.52
CA VAL A 14 -10.08 -19.88 6.68
C VAL A 14 -8.93 -18.96 6.30
N VAL A 15 -7.89 -19.49 5.66
CA VAL A 15 -6.72 -18.71 5.21
C VAL A 15 -7.16 -17.56 4.29
N SER A 16 -7.89 -17.85 3.23
CA SER A 16 -8.32 -16.84 2.24
C SER A 16 -9.26 -15.81 2.86
N THR A 17 -10.21 -16.22 3.72
CA THR A 17 -11.12 -15.27 4.38
C THR A 17 -10.35 -14.32 5.30
N GLN A 18 -9.39 -14.85 6.06
CA GLN A 18 -8.55 -14.04 6.95
C GLN A 18 -7.64 -13.09 6.16
N VAL A 19 -6.95 -13.57 5.13
CA VAL A 19 -6.07 -12.72 4.30
C VAL A 19 -6.86 -11.60 3.59
N LEU A 20 -8.03 -11.90 3.03
CA LEU A 20 -8.90 -10.88 2.42
C LEU A 20 -9.36 -9.84 3.45
N PHE A 21 -9.77 -10.29 4.63
CA PHE A 21 -10.12 -9.40 5.73
C PHE A 21 -8.93 -8.50 6.14
N TYR A 22 -7.72 -9.05 6.20
CA TYR A 22 -6.53 -8.27 6.54
C TYR A 22 -6.20 -7.23 5.49
N PHE A 23 -6.25 -7.55 4.20
CA PHE A 23 -6.05 -6.56 3.13
C PHE A 23 -7.03 -5.39 3.25
N ILE A 24 -8.32 -5.66 3.43
CA ILE A 24 -9.34 -4.61 3.54
C ILE A 24 -9.11 -3.72 4.77
N LEU A 25 -8.84 -4.34 5.92
CA LEU A 25 -8.64 -3.61 7.18
C LEU A 25 -7.32 -2.82 7.17
N GLU A 26 -6.25 -3.43 6.67
CA GLU A 26 -4.95 -2.79 6.55
C GLU A 26 -5.04 -1.57 5.63
N ASP A 27 -5.64 -1.70 4.44
CA ASP A 27 -5.80 -0.58 3.51
C ASP A 27 -6.57 0.58 4.15
N PHE A 28 -7.64 0.27 4.89
CA PHE A 28 -8.44 1.29 5.55
C PHE A 28 -7.62 2.05 6.60
N VAL A 29 -6.93 1.32 7.49
CA VAL A 29 -6.14 1.93 8.57
C VAL A 29 -4.92 2.67 8.00
N PHE A 30 -4.24 2.07 7.02
CA PHE A 30 -3.09 2.63 6.34
C PHE A 30 -3.47 3.92 5.60
N TYR A 31 -4.56 3.94 4.83
CA TYR A 31 -4.99 5.14 4.11
C TYR A 31 -5.11 6.36 5.03
N TRP A 32 -5.79 6.21 6.16
CA TRP A 32 -5.96 7.29 7.12
C TRP A 32 -4.65 7.66 7.82
N GLY A 33 -3.87 6.66 8.21
CA GLY A 33 -2.57 6.88 8.84
C GLY A 33 -1.60 7.63 7.92
N HIS A 34 -1.48 7.17 6.68
CA HIS A 34 -0.64 7.75 5.65
C HIS A 34 -1.08 9.18 5.32
N ARG A 35 -2.40 9.42 5.18
CA ARG A 35 -2.94 10.77 5.00
C ARG A 35 -2.61 11.71 6.17
N VAL A 36 -2.59 11.21 7.41
CA VAL A 36 -2.20 11.99 8.60
C VAL A 36 -0.69 12.29 8.58
N LEU A 37 0.15 11.35 8.12
CA LEU A 37 1.58 11.56 7.96
C LEU A 37 1.91 12.68 6.95
N HIS A 38 1.04 12.94 5.97
CA HIS A 38 1.15 14.07 5.04
C HIS A 38 0.72 15.43 5.61
N THR A 39 0.35 15.52 6.89
CA THR A 39 0.22 16.81 7.56
C THR A 39 1.59 17.49 7.69
N LYS A 40 1.63 18.83 7.61
CA LYS A 40 2.88 19.61 7.56
C LYS A 40 3.93 19.22 8.60
N TRP A 41 3.49 18.97 9.84
CA TRP A 41 4.41 18.64 10.92
C TRP A 41 4.94 17.20 10.80
N LEU A 42 4.04 16.22 10.61
CA LEU A 42 4.42 14.81 10.51
C LEU A 42 5.23 14.56 9.24
N TYR A 43 4.89 15.23 8.14
CA TYR A 43 5.66 15.10 6.93
C TYR A 43 7.10 15.55 7.16
N LYS A 44 7.28 16.77 7.66
CA LYS A 44 8.61 17.37 7.83
C LYS A 44 9.53 16.59 8.78
N HIS A 45 8.99 15.93 9.79
CA HIS A 45 9.80 15.31 10.86
C HIS A 45 9.79 13.78 10.85
N VAL A 46 8.85 13.16 10.13
CA VAL A 46 8.68 11.70 10.12
C VAL A 46 8.68 11.21 8.67
N HIS A 47 7.68 11.61 7.88
CA HIS A 47 7.43 11.01 6.58
C HIS A 47 8.38 11.47 5.46
N SER A 48 9.11 12.57 5.68
CA SER A 48 10.10 13.06 4.72
C SER A 48 11.27 12.09 4.51
N VAL A 49 11.53 11.19 5.48
CA VAL A 49 12.55 10.13 5.33
C VAL A 49 12.09 9.11 4.28
N HIS A 50 10.82 8.70 4.36
CA HIS A 50 10.22 7.82 3.36
C HIS A 50 10.18 8.47 1.96
N HIS A 51 9.85 9.77 1.91
CA HIS A 51 9.85 10.57 0.68
C HIS A 51 11.24 11.09 0.25
N GLU A 52 12.33 10.60 0.84
CA GLU A 52 13.69 11.01 0.46
C GLU A 52 13.95 10.69 -1.03
N TYR A 53 13.40 9.58 -1.52
CA TYR A 53 13.54 9.12 -2.90
C TYR A 53 12.28 9.44 -3.71
N ALA A 54 12.31 10.53 -4.49
CA ALA A 54 11.20 10.90 -5.37
C ALA A 54 10.86 9.82 -6.43
N THR A 55 11.78 8.90 -6.72
CA THR A 55 11.53 7.70 -7.52
C THR A 55 12.02 6.50 -6.69
N PRO A 56 11.13 5.84 -5.94
CA PRO A 56 11.52 4.74 -5.09
C PRO A 56 11.95 3.53 -5.91
N PHE A 57 12.70 2.64 -5.26
CA PHE A 57 13.00 1.30 -5.76
C PHE A 57 12.76 0.30 -4.62
N GLY A 58 12.62 -0.99 -4.93
CA GLY A 58 12.13 -1.99 -3.98
C GLY A 58 12.82 -2.03 -2.61
N LEU A 59 14.13 -1.75 -2.53
CA LEU A 59 14.86 -1.70 -1.25
C LEU A 59 14.50 -0.50 -0.36
N THR A 60 13.99 0.58 -0.94
CA THR A 60 13.56 1.78 -0.22
C THR A 60 12.14 1.68 0.33
N SER A 61 11.41 0.61 0.00
CA SER A 61 10.04 0.36 0.49
C SER A 61 9.90 0.43 2.01
N GLU A 62 10.92 -0.03 2.73
CA GLU A 62 10.97 -0.03 4.20
C GLU A 62 11.96 1.02 4.76
N TYR A 63 12.51 1.89 3.90
CA TYR A 63 13.34 3.00 4.34
C TYR A 63 12.46 4.14 4.83
N ALA A 64 12.19 4.14 6.14
CA ALA A 64 11.32 5.11 6.78
C ALA A 64 11.80 5.45 8.20
N HIS A 65 11.28 6.56 8.73
CA HIS A 65 11.51 6.92 10.12
C HIS A 65 10.91 5.86 11.06
N PRO A 66 11.57 5.46 12.17
CA PRO A 66 11.06 4.39 13.05
C PRO A 66 9.63 4.63 13.57
N ALA A 67 9.25 5.87 13.82
CA ALA A 67 7.89 6.22 14.22
C ALA A 67 6.84 5.91 13.14
N GLU A 68 7.18 6.07 11.85
CA GLU A 68 6.30 5.69 10.74
C GLU A 68 6.18 4.18 10.65
N ILE A 69 7.29 3.44 10.77
CA ILE A 69 7.28 1.97 10.80
C ILE A 69 6.35 1.45 11.90
N LEU A 70 6.40 2.03 13.09
CA LEU A 70 5.49 1.65 14.18
C LEU A 70 4.04 2.03 13.89
N PHE A 71 3.80 3.20 13.31
CA PHE A 71 2.46 3.73 13.08
C PHE A 71 1.74 3.09 11.90
N LEU A 72 2.38 2.98 10.74
CA LEU A 72 1.83 2.30 9.57
C LEU A 72 1.94 0.77 9.70
N GLY A 73 3.00 0.26 10.34
CA GLY A 73 3.12 -1.17 10.65
C GLY A 73 2.01 -1.68 11.57
N PHE A 74 1.39 -0.81 12.37
CA PHE A 74 0.18 -1.13 13.12
C PHE A 74 -0.98 -1.59 12.21
N ALA A 75 -1.14 -0.98 11.03
CA ALA A 75 -2.16 -1.37 10.06
C ALA A 75 -1.99 -2.83 9.60
N THR A 76 -0.74 -3.27 9.42
CA THR A 76 -0.40 -4.64 9.02
C THR A 76 -0.70 -5.68 10.11
N VAL A 77 -0.58 -5.31 11.38
CA VAL A 77 -0.69 -6.28 12.50
C VAL A 77 -2.07 -6.30 13.17
N ILE A 78 -2.89 -5.26 13.03
CA ILE A 78 -4.18 -5.17 13.75
C ILE A 78 -5.17 -6.28 13.31
N GLY A 79 -5.21 -6.62 12.03
CA GLY A 79 -6.05 -7.71 11.53
C GLY A 79 -5.71 -9.07 12.17
N PRO A 80 -4.45 -9.55 12.06
CA PRO A 80 -4.00 -10.75 12.76
C PRO A 80 -4.16 -10.69 14.29
N ALA A 81 -3.99 -9.52 14.91
CA ALA A 81 -4.19 -9.38 16.35
C ALA A 81 -5.64 -9.62 16.77
N ILE A 82 -6.61 -9.17 15.96
CA ILE A 82 -8.04 -9.38 16.20
C ILE A 82 -8.43 -10.86 16.05
N THR A 83 -7.94 -11.53 14.99
CA THR A 83 -8.38 -12.90 14.65
C THR A 83 -7.59 -13.99 15.36
N GLY A 84 -6.35 -13.71 15.80
CA GLY A 84 -5.44 -14.71 16.37
C GLY A 84 -5.22 -15.91 15.43
N PRO A 85 -4.65 -15.72 14.23
CA PRO A 85 -4.61 -16.74 13.20
C PRO A 85 -3.64 -17.88 13.52
N HIS A 86 -3.68 -18.93 12.69
CA HIS A 86 -2.61 -19.91 12.66
C HIS A 86 -1.32 -19.26 12.14
N LEU A 87 -0.15 -19.69 12.65
CA LEU A 87 1.16 -19.13 12.30
C LEU A 87 1.43 -19.17 10.79
N ILE A 88 0.99 -20.22 10.10
CA ILE A 88 1.11 -20.32 8.64
C ILE A 88 0.32 -19.23 7.90
N THR A 89 -0.85 -18.86 8.40
CA THR A 89 -1.66 -17.78 7.82
C THR A 89 -1.03 -16.42 8.10
N LEU A 90 -0.43 -16.25 9.29
CA LEU A 90 0.33 -15.05 9.60
C LEU A 90 1.56 -14.91 8.69
N TYR A 91 2.36 -15.97 8.51
CA TYR A 91 3.52 -15.90 7.61
C TYR A 91 3.11 -15.63 6.18
N LEU A 92 2.06 -16.30 5.67
CA LEU A 92 1.53 -15.99 4.35
C LEU A 92 1.11 -14.52 4.23
N TRP A 93 0.38 -14.00 5.22
CA TRP A 93 -0.02 -12.58 5.25
C TRP A 93 1.17 -11.62 5.20
N ILE A 94 2.17 -11.82 6.07
CA ILE A 94 3.35 -10.96 6.13
C ILE A 94 4.15 -11.05 4.83
N SER A 95 4.32 -12.24 4.24
CA SER A 95 4.98 -12.39 2.94
C SER A 95 4.24 -11.66 1.83
N LEU A 96 2.90 -11.77 1.79
CA LEU A 96 2.10 -11.05 0.79
C LEU A 96 2.21 -9.54 0.95
N ARG A 97 2.15 -8.99 2.17
CA ARG A 97 2.36 -7.55 2.38
C ARG A 97 3.76 -7.10 1.98
N ILE A 98 4.82 -7.78 2.40
CA ILE A 98 6.17 -7.35 2.01
C ILE A 98 6.33 -7.36 0.48
N LEU A 99 5.83 -8.39 -0.20
CA LEU A 99 5.87 -8.44 -1.67
C LEU A 99 5.10 -7.30 -2.32
N GLU A 100 3.92 -6.97 -1.78
CA GLU A 100 3.09 -5.87 -2.26
C GLU A 100 3.77 -4.52 -2.04
N THR A 101 4.35 -4.26 -0.85
CA THR A 101 5.07 -3.01 -0.59
C THR A 101 6.25 -2.85 -1.54
N VAL A 102 7.03 -3.92 -1.74
CA VAL A 102 8.19 -3.90 -2.64
C VAL A 102 7.75 -3.67 -4.09
N GLU A 103 6.64 -4.26 -4.54
CA GLU A 103 6.11 -4.06 -5.88
C GLU A 103 5.64 -2.63 -6.09
N ALA A 104 4.87 -2.06 -5.15
CA ALA A 104 4.39 -0.69 -5.18
C ALA A 104 5.55 0.34 -5.18
N HIS A 105 6.69 0.01 -4.60
CA HIS A 105 7.88 0.86 -4.58
C HIS A 105 8.93 0.49 -5.61
N SER A 106 8.65 -0.46 -6.50
CA SER A 106 9.68 -1.00 -7.38
C SER A 106 10.20 0.01 -8.41
N GLY A 107 9.41 1.04 -8.72
CA GLY A 107 9.66 1.98 -9.82
C GLY A 107 9.42 1.38 -11.21
N TYR A 108 8.92 0.13 -11.28
CA TYR A 108 8.72 -0.60 -12.52
C TYR A 108 7.31 -1.18 -12.62
N HIS A 109 6.61 -0.79 -13.69
CA HIS A 109 5.33 -1.38 -14.03
C HIS A 109 5.53 -2.63 -14.90
N PHE A 110 5.68 -3.78 -14.26
CA PHE A 110 5.92 -5.05 -14.97
C PHE A 110 4.66 -5.54 -15.71
N PRO A 111 4.80 -6.31 -16.81
CA PRO A 111 3.67 -6.92 -17.52
C PRO A 111 2.80 -7.84 -16.62
N TRP A 112 3.38 -8.42 -15.58
CA TRP A 112 2.70 -9.28 -14.62
C TRP A 112 2.29 -8.56 -13.33
N SER A 113 2.43 -7.22 -13.25
CA SER A 113 1.96 -6.47 -12.09
C SER A 113 0.45 -6.69 -11.87
N PRO A 114 -0.03 -6.87 -10.63
CA PRO A 114 -1.44 -7.03 -10.35
C PRO A 114 -2.31 -5.87 -10.85
N SER A 115 -1.76 -4.65 -10.99
CA SER A 115 -2.45 -3.48 -11.55
C SER A 115 -2.97 -3.70 -12.98
N ASN A 116 -2.36 -4.62 -13.75
CA ASN A 116 -2.82 -4.96 -15.10
C ASN A 116 -4.08 -5.84 -15.11
N PHE A 117 -4.38 -6.52 -14.01
CA PHE A 117 -5.45 -7.52 -13.93
C PHE A 117 -6.54 -7.16 -12.92
N LEU A 118 -6.21 -6.36 -11.90
CA LEU A 118 -7.10 -5.99 -10.80
C LEU A 118 -7.39 -4.48 -10.87
N PRO A 119 -8.62 -4.07 -11.22
CA PRO A 119 -8.93 -2.67 -11.54
C PRO A 119 -8.84 -1.70 -10.36
N LEU A 120 -8.80 -2.21 -9.13
CA LEU A 120 -8.67 -1.39 -7.91
C LEU A 120 -7.26 -1.40 -7.34
N TYR A 121 -6.32 -2.17 -7.90
CA TYR A 121 -4.96 -2.25 -7.38
C TYR A 121 -4.11 -1.08 -7.89
N GLY A 122 -3.48 -0.34 -6.97
CA GLY A 122 -2.70 0.85 -7.31
C GLY A 122 -1.40 0.53 -8.04
N GLY A 123 -0.61 -0.38 -7.46
CA GLY A 123 0.69 -0.80 -7.99
C GLY A 123 1.73 0.31 -8.06
N SER A 124 2.85 -0.01 -8.73
CA SER A 124 4.03 0.87 -8.76
C SER A 124 3.75 2.27 -9.29
N ASP A 125 3.02 2.38 -10.40
CA ASP A 125 2.70 3.65 -11.07
C ASP A 125 1.94 4.63 -10.15
N PHE A 126 1.02 4.10 -9.33
CA PHE A 126 0.19 4.90 -8.44
C PHE A 126 1.00 5.47 -7.28
N HIS A 127 1.89 4.66 -6.71
CA HIS A 127 2.73 5.06 -5.60
C HIS A 127 3.94 5.89 -6.05
N ASP A 128 4.50 5.64 -7.23
CA ASP A 128 5.50 6.52 -7.85
C ASP A 128 5.00 7.96 -8.01
N TYR A 129 3.74 8.12 -8.43
CA TYR A 129 3.13 9.45 -8.54
C TYR A 129 3.06 10.16 -7.19
N HIS A 130 2.78 9.39 -6.12
CA HIS A 130 2.72 9.89 -4.75
C HIS A 130 4.08 10.47 -4.30
N HIS A 131 5.17 9.72 -4.48
CA HIS A 131 6.54 10.12 -4.11
C HIS A 131 7.08 11.32 -4.90
N ARG A 132 6.63 11.53 -6.14
CA ARG A 132 7.11 12.64 -6.98
C ARG A 132 6.55 14.00 -6.59
N LEU A 133 5.47 14.05 -5.81
CA LEU A 133 4.78 15.29 -5.47
C LEU A 133 5.15 15.78 -4.07
N LEU A 134 5.25 17.10 -3.92
CA LEU A 134 5.40 17.73 -2.62
C LEU A 134 4.22 17.39 -1.69
N TYR A 135 4.49 17.20 -0.40
CA TYR A 135 3.54 16.76 0.63
C TYR A 135 2.18 17.44 0.67
N THR A 136 2.07 18.73 0.34
CA THR A 136 0.77 19.44 0.33
C THR A 136 -0.09 19.10 -0.90
N LYS A 137 0.50 18.49 -1.91
CA LYS A 137 -0.14 18.11 -3.18
C LYS A 137 -0.12 16.60 -3.41
N SER A 138 0.66 15.87 -2.61
CA SER A 138 0.77 14.42 -2.67
C SER A 138 -0.56 13.82 -2.20
N GLY A 139 -1.25 13.15 -3.12
CA GLY A 139 -2.50 12.41 -2.90
C GLY A 139 -2.20 10.91 -2.79
N ASN A 140 -3.03 10.02 -3.32
CA ASN A 140 -2.66 8.61 -3.51
C ASN A 140 -2.17 7.91 -2.22
N TYR A 141 -2.97 7.94 -1.15
CA TYR A 141 -2.54 7.47 0.18
C TYR A 141 -2.79 5.98 0.45
N SER A 142 -3.57 5.29 -0.38
CA SER A 142 -3.87 3.87 -0.17
C SER A 142 -2.61 3.01 -0.28
N SER A 143 -2.57 1.90 0.47
CA SER A 143 -1.45 0.95 0.38
C SER A 143 -1.57 0.11 -0.89
N THR A 144 -2.68 -0.63 -1.00
CA THR A 144 -2.90 -1.64 -2.05
C THR A 144 -4.04 -1.26 -2.98
N PHE A 145 -5.25 -1.07 -2.45
CA PHE A 145 -6.43 -0.78 -3.26
C PHE A 145 -6.79 0.71 -3.23
N VAL A 146 -6.98 1.32 -4.41
CA VAL A 146 -7.19 2.78 -4.58
C VAL A 146 -8.60 3.28 -4.25
N TYR A 147 -9.49 2.40 -3.78
CA TYR A 147 -10.90 2.72 -3.54
C TYR A 147 -11.10 3.86 -2.53
N MET A 148 -10.26 3.93 -1.50
CA MET A 148 -10.29 5.03 -0.54
C MET A 148 -9.89 6.36 -1.20
N ASP A 149 -8.84 6.35 -2.01
CA ASP A 149 -8.46 7.55 -2.75
C ASP A 149 -9.53 8.01 -3.73
N TRP A 150 -10.21 7.08 -4.40
CA TRP A 150 -11.33 7.38 -5.28
C TRP A 150 -12.50 8.00 -4.51
N LEU A 151 -12.91 7.39 -3.40
CA LEU A 151 -14.02 7.84 -2.55
C LEU A 151 -13.79 9.24 -1.98
N PHE A 152 -12.57 9.52 -1.52
CA PHE A 152 -12.21 10.80 -0.89
C PHE A 152 -11.57 11.80 -1.86
N GLY A 153 -11.41 11.42 -3.13
CA GLY A 153 -10.90 12.26 -4.20
C GLY A 153 -9.43 12.65 -4.05
N THR A 154 -8.62 11.82 -3.41
CA THR A 154 -7.17 12.02 -3.22
C THR A 154 -6.34 11.46 -4.38
N ASP A 155 -6.95 10.81 -5.38
CA ASP A 155 -6.28 10.37 -6.64
C ASP A 155 -6.50 11.30 -7.85
N LYS A 156 -7.19 12.43 -7.69
CA LYS A 156 -7.60 13.29 -8.82
C LYS A 156 -6.42 13.76 -9.69
N GLY A 157 -5.30 14.08 -9.05
CA GLY A 157 -4.09 14.49 -9.75
C GLY A 157 -3.52 13.37 -10.62
N TYR A 158 -3.47 12.16 -10.06
CA TYR A 158 -2.99 10.97 -10.76
C TYR A 158 -3.87 10.63 -11.97
N ARG A 159 -5.19 10.62 -11.77
CA ARG A 159 -6.17 10.36 -12.85
C ARG A 159 -6.05 11.37 -13.98
N LYS A 160 -5.87 12.66 -13.65
CA LYS A 160 -5.62 13.69 -14.65
C LYS A 160 -4.34 13.42 -15.45
N LEU A 161 -3.26 13.00 -14.79
CA LEU A 161 -2.01 12.64 -15.47
C LEU A 161 -2.20 11.45 -16.42
N LYS A 162 -2.89 10.39 -16.00
CA LYS A 162 -3.17 9.23 -16.86
C LYS A 162 -3.99 9.63 -18.10
N MET A 163 -5.03 10.44 -17.93
CA MET A 163 -5.84 10.95 -19.06
C MET A 163 -5.01 11.75 -20.07
N LEU A 164 -4.09 12.60 -19.61
CA LEU A 164 -3.22 13.38 -20.50
C LEU A 164 -2.28 12.47 -21.29
N LYS A 165 -1.67 11.46 -20.65
CA LYS A 165 -0.80 10.49 -21.31
C LYS A 165 -1.53 9.67 -22.38
N GLU A 166 -2.77 9.25 -22.10
CA GLU A 166 -3.61 8.55 -23.07
C GLU A 166 -3.93 9.43 -24.28
N GLN A 167 -4.26 10.70 -24.06
CA GLN A 167 -4.51 11.64 -25.15
C GLN A 167 -3.28 11.89 -26.02
N GLU A 168 -2.09 11.98 -25.43
CA GLU A 168 -0.83 12.12 -26.15
C GLU A 168 -0.52 10.87 -26.98
N CYS A 169 -0.71 9.68 -26.41
CA CYS A 169 -0.52 8.41 -27.12
C CYS A 169 -1.47 8.29 -28.33
N ASN A 170 -2.75 8.61 -28.14
CA ASN A 170 -3.75 8.56 -29.21
C ASN A 170 -3.49 9.58 -30.33
N LYS A 171 -2.81 10.70 -30.02
CA LYS A 171 -2.40 11.69 -31.05
C LYS A 171 -1.16 11.27 -31.83
N ALA A 172 -0.35 10.38 -31.26
CA ALA A 172 0.90 9.91 -31.86
C ALA A 172 0.72 8.66 -32.75
N MET A 173 -0.47 8.05 -32.73
CA MET A 173 -0.89 6.94 -33.60
C MET A 173 -1.61 7.47 -34.83
#